data_AF-A0A522FEX7-F1
#
_entry.id   AF-A0A522FEX7-F1
#
_cell.length_a   1.000
_cell.length_b   1.000
_cell.length_c   1.000
_cell.angle_alpha   90.00
_cell.angle_beta   90.00
_cell.angle_gamma   90.00
#
_symmetry.space_group_name_H-M   'P 1'
#
loop_
_entity.id
_entity.type
_entity.pdbx_description
1 polymer ?
#
loop_
_entity_poly.entity_id
_entity_poly.type
_entity_poly.pdbx_seq_one_letter_code
_entity_poly.pdbx_strand_id
1 'polypeptide(L)'
;MKNYKILSIMLIIAIVATATGFSQAKITVKGSDTMVILAQKWAELYMKNNPQAVIQVTGGGSGVGITALINGTTDICNASRPMKQTEIEKLKARYNTLGVQIPCAKDGVTIFLNETNKVQELTLKQLSDIYTGTVKNWKEVGGNDAEIRLYGRENSSGTYTYFHDEVVKADYVASVQSLPGTAAVVNAVKKDVNGIGYGGAAYAVGVKHAKVKKDAKSTAYLPTAESIGKGDYPITRYLYMYLRNRPTGETRKYIDWILSSEGQMIVTEVGYFPYK
;
A
#
# COMPACT_ATOMS: atom_id res chain seq x y z
N MET A 1 -81.01 12.25 46.64
CA MET A 1 -79.65 12.68 46.23
C MET A 1 -78.75 11.44 46.25
N LYS A 2 -78.05 10.98 45.21
CA LYS A 2 -77.64 11.56 43.91
C LYS A 2 -76.87 12.88 44.06
N ASN A 3 -75.64 13.08 43.56
CA ASN A 3 -74.65 12.23 42.86
C ASN A 3 -73.27 12.42 43.57
N TYR A 4 -72.05 12.06 43.12
CA TYR A 4 -71.46 11.58 41.84
C TYR A 4 -70.27 10.61 42.11
N LYS A 5 -69.66 10.08 41.05
CA LYS A 5 -68.27 9.55 41.04
C LYS A 5 -67.37 10.53 40.27
N ILE A 6 -66.09 10.65 40.61
CA ILE A 6 -65.04 11.02 39.65
C ILE A 6 -63.89 10.03 39.81
N LEU A 7 -63.52 9.38 38.70
CA LEU A 7 -62.43 8.42 38.63
C LEU A 7 -61.29 9.08 37.83
N SER A 8 -60.14 9.31 38.45
CA SER A 8 -58.98 9.91 37.77
C SER A 8 -58.11 8.82 37.14
N ILE A 9 -58.20 8.66 35.83
CA ILE A 9 -57.39 7.71 35.07
C ILE A 9 -56.12 8.42 34.59
N MET A 10 -54.96 8.13 35.21
CA MET A 10 -53.66 8.48 34.64
C MET A 10 -53.25 7.43 33.60
N LEU A 11 -53.37 7.79 32.32
CA LEU A 11 -52.94 6.95 31.21
C LEU A 11 -51.43 7.09 31.01
N ILE A 12 -50.64 6.17 31.58
CA ILE A 12 -49.20 6.11 31.34
C ILE A 12 -48.94 5.51 29.95
N ILE A 13 -48.75 6.37 28.95
CA ILE A 13 -48.32 5.95 27.61
C ILE A 13 -46.82 5.69 27.64
N ALA A 14 -46.44 4.42 27.82
CA ALA A 14 -45.05 4.00 27.70
C ALA A 14 -44.61 3.98 26.23
N ILE A 15 -44.01 5.08 25.75
CA ILE A 15 -43.37 5.13 24.43
C ILE A 15 -42.09 4.29 24.48
N VAL A 16 -42.21 3.00 24.21
CA VAL A 16 -41.06 2.12 23.93
C VAL A 16 -40.54 2.47 22.54
N ALA A 17 -39.72 3.51 22.46
CA ALA A 17 -39.00 3.86 21.25
C ALA A 17 -37.97 2.76 20.96
N THR A 18 -38.34 1.79 20.12
CA THR A 18 -37.44 0.77 19.58
C THR A 18 -36.45 1.41 18.62
N ALA A 19 -35.44 2.07 19.18
CA ALA A 19 -34.28 2.55 18.47
C ALA A 19 -33.51 1.34 17.92
N THR A 20 -33.89 0.90 16.72
CA THR A 20 -33.16 -0.07 15.90
C THR A 20 -31.87 0.59 15.43
N GLY A 21 -30.90 0.68 16.34
CA GLY A 21 -29.56 1.15 16.06
C GLY A 21 -28.94 0.29 14.98
N PHE A 22 -28.97 0.79 13.74
CA PHE A 22 -28.25 0.19 12.62
C PHE A 22 -26.76 0.21 12.98
N SER A 23 -26.26 -0.93 13.43
CA SER A 23 -24.84 -1.12 13.75
C SER A 23 -24.05 -0.86 12.46
N GLN A 24 -23.44 0.31 12.38
CA GLN A 24 -22.87 0.81 11.14
C GLN A 24 -21.70 -0.10 10.75
N ALA A 25 -21.83 -0.77 9.60
CA ALA A 25 -20.93 -1.84 9.18
C ALA A 25 -19.52 -1.29 8.87
N LYS A 26 -18.70 -1.19 9.91
CA LYS A 26 -17.34 -0.67 9.89
C LYS A 26 -16.42 -1.65 9.18
N ILE A 27 -15.89 -1.24 8.03
CA ILE A 27 -14.86 -1.96 7.29
C ILE A 27 -13.48 -1.47 7.77
N THR A 28 -12.62 -2.40 8.17
CA THR A 28 -11.24 -2.10 8.59
C THR A 28 -10.21 -2.55 7.56
N VAL A 29 -9.36 -1.61 7.15
CA VAL A 29 -8.35 -1.79 6.10
C VAL A 29 -6.97 -1.52 6.68
N LYS A 30 -6.04 -2.50 6.60
CA LYS A 30 -4.69 -2.33 7.15
C LYS A 30 -3.58 -2.88 6.25
N GLY A 31 -2.44 -2.19 6.20
CA GLY A 31 -1.19 -2.79 5.73
C GLY A 31 -0.24 -1.84 5.02
N SER A 32 0.03 -2.11 3.74
CA SER A 32 1.15 -1.52 3.02
C SER A 32 1.09 0.00 2.93
N ASP A 33 2.14 0.68 3.38
CA ASP A 33 2.28 2.14 3.25
C ASP A 33 2.45 2.55 1.78
N THR A 34 2.80 1.63 0.89
CA THR A 34 2.66 1.83 -0.56
C THR A 34 1.20 2.18 -0.93
N MET A 35 0.24 1.51 -0.32
CA MET A 35 -1.17 1.61 -0.67
C MET A 35 -1.96 2.60 0.20
N VAL A 36 -1.41 3.13 1.29
CA VAL A 36 -2.22 3.88 2.28
C VAL A 36 -2.87 5.15 1.71
N ILE A 37 -2.19 5.94 0.85
CA ILE A 37 -2.80 7.10 0.17
C ILE A 37 -3.94 6.64 -0.78
N LEU A 38 -3.70 5.61 -1.60
CA LEU A 38 -4.70 5.07 -2.53
C LEU A 38 -5.94 4.54 -1.78
N ALA A 39 -5.72 3.78 -0.71
CA ALA A 39 -6.77 3.20 0.11
C ALA A 39 -7.54 4.27 0.92
N GLN A 40 -6.86 5.31 1.39
CA GLN A 40 -7.51 6.48 1.98
C GLN A 40 -8.38 7.22 0.95
N LYS A 41 -7.91 7.38 -0.30
CA LYS A 41 -8.69 8.07 -1.34
C LYS A 41 -9.90 7.26 -1.82
N TRP A 42 -9.77 5.94 -1.95
CA TRP A 42 -10.89 5.03 -2.15
C TRP A 42 -11.91 5.11 -1.00
N ALA A 43 -11.45 5.12 0.25
CA ALA A 43 -12.32 5.21 1.42
C ALA A 43 -13.07 6.55 1.48
N GLU A 44 -12.38 7.67 1.26
CA GLU A 44 -12.95 9.03 1.20
C GLU A 44 -14.09 9.11 0.17
N LEU A 45 -13.81 8.73 -1.07
CA LEU A 45 -14.75 8.86 -2.19
C LEU A 45 -15.90 7.85 -2.09
N TYR A 46 -15.65 6.61 -1.65
CA TYR A 46 -16.72 5.64 -1.42
C TYR A 46 -17.67 6.08 -0.29
N MET A 47 -17.14 6.56 0.85
CA MET A 47 -17.98 7.06 1.96
C MET A 47 -18.75 8.32 1.58
N LYS A 48 -18.18 9.22 0.78
CA LYS A 48 -18.89 10.39 0.23
C LYS A 48 -20.13 9.98 -0.58
N ASN A 49 -20.02 8.92 -1.37
CA ASN A 49 -21.12 8.39 -2.19
C ASN A 49 -22.02 7.38 -1.43
N ASN A 50 -21.59 6.90 -0.25
CA ASN A 50 -22.30 5.93 0.59
C ASN A 50 -22.24 6.34 2.08
N PRO A 51 -23.03 7.33 2.54
CA PRO A 51 -22.92 7.89 3.89
C PRO A 51 -23.08 6.87 5.04
N GLN A 52 -23.79 5.78 4.79
CA GLN A 52 -23.96 4.64 5.69
C GLN A 52 -22.69 3.78 5.88
N ALA A 53 -21.65 3.91 5.04
CA ALA A 53 -20.41 3.16 5.17
C ALA A 53 -19.40 3.85 6.10
N VAL A 54 -18.69 3.07 6.92
CA VAL A 54 -17.52 3.56 7.68
C VAL A 54 -16.32 2.72 7.31
N ILE A 55 -15.29 3.37 6.79
CA ILE A 55 -14.06 2.71 6.31
C ILE A 55 -12.88 3.34 7.03
N GLN A 56 -12.12 2.54 7.79
CA GLN A 56 -10.91 3.00 8.48
C GLN A 56 -9.68 2.36 7.85
N VAL A 57 -8.70 3.19 7.50
CA VAL A 57 -7.50 2.80 6.74
C VAL A 57 -6.23 3.12 7.54
N THR A 58 -5.39 2.11 7.76
CA THR A 58 -4.16 2.22 8.57
C THR A 58 -2.95 1.59 7.86
N GLY A 59 -1.80 2.27 7.92
CA GLY A 59 -0.52 1.74 7.42
C GLY A 59 0.14 0.71 8.35
N GLY A 60 1.48 0.64 8.29
CA GLY A 60 2.34 -0.23 9.09
C GLY A 60 3.05 -1.33 8.29
N GLY A 61 3.01 -1.29 6.97
CA GLY A 61 3.62 -2.31 6.10
C GLY A 61 2.74 -3.54 5.83
N SER A 62 3.07 -4.26 4.74
CA SER A 62 2.27 -5.42 4.28
C SER A 62 2.26 -6.57 5.29
N GLY A 63 3.38 -6.85 5.96
CA GLY A 63 3.45 -7.91 6.97
C GLY A 63 2.55 -7.64 8.19
N VAL A 64 2.40 -6.38 8.61
CA VAL A 64 1.50 -6.00 9.69
C VAL A 64 0.03 -6.11 9.25
N GLY A 65 -0.29 -5.75 8.00
CA GLY A 65 -1.62 -5.97 7.43
C GLY A 65 -2.00 -7.44 7.36
N ILE A 66 -1.10 -8.29 6.85
CA ILE A 66 -1.31 -9.74 6.74
C ILE A 66 -1.44 -10.38 8.13
N THR A 67 -0.61 -9.96 9.09
CA THR A 67 -0.70 -10.40 10.49
C THR A 67 -2.03 -9.98 11.13
N ALA A 68 -2.54 -8.77 10.85
CA ALA A 68 -3.85 -8.33 11.32
C ALA A 68 -5.00 -9.14 10.68
N LEU A 69 -4.88 -9.50 9.39
CA LEU A 69 -5.86 -10.32 8.69
C LEU A 69 -5.95 -11.73 9.28
N ILE A 70 -4.79 -12.35 9.54
CA ILE A 70 -4.63 -13.65 10.21
C ILE A 70 -5.07 -13.59 11.68
N ASN A 71 -4.96 -12.44 12.35
CA ASN A 71 -5.43 -12.27 13.72
C ASN A 71 -6.91 -11.91 13.86
N GLY A 72 -7.61 -11.65 12.75
CA GLY A 72 -9.02 -11.24 12.78
C GLY A 72 -9.23 -9.75 13.08
N THR A 73 -8.17 -8.94 13.10
CA THR A 73 -8.19 -7.53 13.55
C THR A 73 -8.17 -6.50 12.42
N THR A 74 -8.25 -6.95 11.16
CA THR A 74 -8.63 -6.13 9.99
C THR A 74 -9.50 -6.96 9.05
N ASP A 75 -10.39 -6.35 8.27
CA ASP A 75 -11.25 -7.07 7.30
C ASP A 75 -10.59 -7.24 5.94
N ILE A 76 -9.94 -6.17 5.49
CA ILE A 76 -9.13 -6.12 4.27
C ILE A 76 -7.69 -5.84 4.65
N CYS A 77 -6.75 -6.63 4.15
CA CYS A 77 -5.35 -6.29 4.15
C CYS A 77 -4.95 -5.67 2.80
N ASN A 78 -4.25 -4.54 2.81
CA ASN A 78 -3.55 -4.03 1.63
C ASN A 78 -2.09 -4.51 1.65
N ALA A 79 -1.63 -5.13 0.57
CA ALA A 79 -0.28 -5.68 0.46
C ALA A 79 0.37 -5.35 -0.89
N SER A 80 1.64 -4.93 -0.86
CA SER A 80 2.45 -4.66 -2.05
C SER A 80 3.48 -5.76 -2.31
N ARG A 81 3.08 -7.00 -1.98
CA ARG A 81 3.73 -8.27 -2.29
C ARG A 81 2.68 -9.40 -2.16
N PRO A 82 2.93 -10.60 -2.71
CA PRO A 82 2.17 -11.79 -2.35
C PRO A 82 2.23 -12.10 -0.85
N MET A 83 1.22 -12.79 -0.30
CA MET A 83 1.38 -13.51 0.98
C MET A 83 2.43 -14.61 0.84
N LYS A 84 3.27 -14.78 1.87
CA LYS A 84 4.22 -15.90 1.95
C LYS A 84 3.46 -17.20 2.26
N GLN A 85 4.03 -18.34 1.84
CA GLN A 85 3.44 -19.66 2.10
C GLN A 85 3.11 -19.88 3.59
N THR A 86 4.02 -19.49 4.49
CA THR A 86 3.84 -19.57 5.95
C THR A 86 2.85 -18.57 6.53
N GLU A 87 2.40 -17.57 5.76
CA GLU A 87 1.28 -16.68 6.11
C GLU A 87 -0.06 -17.31 5.69
N ILE A 88 -0.11 -17.92 4.49
CA ILE A 88 -1.25 -18.69 3.99
C ILE A 88 -1.55 -19.90 4.89
N GLU A 89 -0.52 -20.61 5.35
CA GLU A 89 -0.65 -21.75 6.26
C GLU A 89 -1.24 -21.36 7.62
N LYS A 90 -0.82 -20.22 8.18
CA LYS A 90 -1.40 -19.67 9.43
C LYS A 90 -2.85 -19.26 9.25
N LEU A 91 -3.20 -18.70 8.10
CA LEU A 91 -4.58 -18.36 7.74
C LEU A 91 -5.45 -19.62 7.63
N LYS A 92 -4.94 -20.66 6.95
CA LYS A 92 -5.59 -21.97 6.82
C LYS A 92 -5.79 -22.66 8.17
N ALA A 93 -4.75 -22.70 9.00
CA ALA A 93 -4.81 -23.34 10.33
C ALA A 93 -5.84 -22.70 11.26
N ARG A 94 -6.10 -21.39 11.13
CA ARG A 94 -7.01 -20.65 12.02
C ARG A 94 -8.45 -20.52 11.51
N TYR A 95 -8.66 -20.51 10.19
CA TYR A 95 -9.97 -20.23 9.58
C TYR A 95 -10.39 -21.22 8.48
N ASN A 96 -9.63 -22.30 8.25
CA ASN A 96 -9.84 -23.29 7.19
C ASN A 96 -10.00 -22.69 5.77
N THR A 97 -9.25 -21.63 5.49
CA THR A 97 -9.29 -20.86 4.23
C THR A 97 -7.88 -20.51 3.77
N LEU A 98 -7.65 -20.49 2.45
CA LEU A 98 -6.40 -19.98 1.86
C LEU A 98 -6.41 -18.44 1.73
N GLY A 99 -7.52 -17.80 2.08
CA GLY A 99 -7.76 -16.39 1.83
C GLY A 99 -8.27 -16.13 0.41
N VAL A 100 -8.59 -14.86 0.15
CA VAL A 100 -8.93 -14.37 -1.19
C VAL A 100 -7.94 -13.26 -1.57
N GLN A 101 -7.26 -13.46 -2.69
CA GLN A 101 -6.32 -12.51 -3.29
C GLN A 101 -7.01 -11.73 -4.40
N ILE A 102 -6.96 -10.40 -4.33
CA ILE A 102 -7.56 -9.51 -5.33
C ILE A 102 -6.48 -8.51 -5.79
N PRO A 103 -5.88 -8.69 -6.97
CA PRO A 103 -5.11 -7.63 -7.62
C PRO A 103 -6.00 -6.41 -7.84
N CYS A 104 -5.51 -5.22 -7.48
CA CYS A 104 -6.32 -3.99 -7.51
C CYS A 104 -5.61 -2.80 -8.19
N ALA A 105 -4.28 -2.85 -8.29
CA ALA A 105 -3.44 -1.97 -9.12
C ALA A 105 -2.12 -2.68 -9.49
N LYS A 106 -1.34 -2.07 -10.38
CA LYS A 106 0.09 -2.32 -10.64
C LYS A 106 0.90 -1.13 -10.13
N ASP A 107 2.14 -1.39 -9.69
CA ASP A 107 3.09 -0.42 -9.16
C ASP A 107 4.48 -0.68 -9.74
N GLY A 108 5.15 0.38 -10.17
CA GLY A 108 6.57 0.36 -10.52
C GLY A 108 7.38 0.84 -9.32
N VAL A 109 8.14 -0.06 -8.70
CA VAL A 109 9.00 0.31 -7.57
C VAL A 109 10.02 1.34 -8.06
N THR A 110 9.86 2.57 -7.59
CA THR A 110 10.56 3.74 -8.11
C THR A 110 11.82 3.97 -7.31
N ILE A 111 12.94 4.19 -8.00
CA ILE A 111 14.22 4.58 -7.40
C ILE A 111 14.24 6.10 -7.27
N PHE A 112 14.20 6.58 -6.03
CA PHE A 112 14.27 7.99 -5.69
C PHE A 112 15.73 8.43 -5.57
N LEU A 113 16.06 9.52 -6.26
CA LEU A 113 17.28 10.30 -6.10
C LEU A 113 16.92 11.74 -5.74
N ASN A 114 17.87 12.49 -5.21
CA ASN A 114 17.70 13.94 -5.09
C ASN A 114 17.56 14.61 -6.47
N GLU A 115 16.84 15.72 -6.55
CA GLU A 115 16.64 16.50 -7.78
C GLU A 115 17.98 16.96 -8.40
N THR A 116 19.00 17.26 -7.59
CA THR A 116 20.33 17.65 -8.07
C THR A 116 21.26 16.49 -8.40
N ASN A 117 20.83 15.23 -8.23
CA ASN A 117 21.69 14.07 -8.49
C ASN A 117 21.85 13.83 -10.00
N LYS A 118 23.11 13.69 -10.46
CA LYS A 118 23.44 13.56 -11.89
C LYS A 118 23.12 12.20 -12.50
N VAL A 119 23.01 11.13 -11.71
CA VAL A 119 22.71 9.77 -12.22
C VAL A 119 21.34 9.74 -12.88
N GLN A 120 21.28 9.25 -14.12
CA GLN A 120 20.05 9.21 -14.93
C GLN A 120 19.42 7.82 -14.99
N GLU A 121 20.25 6.77 -14.98
CA GLU A 121 19.82 5.39 -15.10
C GLU A 121 20.70 4.43 -14.29
N LEU A 122 20.12 3.34 -13.82
CA LEU A 122 20.81 2.26 -13.10
C LEU A 122 20.37 0.90 -13.63
N THR A 123 21.32 -0.04 -13.71
CA THR A 123 21.01 -1.47 -13.92
C THR A 123 20.49 -2.10 -12.63
N LEU A 124 19.73 -3.21 -12.72
CA LEU A 124 19.39 -4.02 -11.55
C LEU A 124 20.64 -4.49 -10.78
N LYS A 125 21.72 -4.83 -11.49
CA LYS A 125 23.00 -5.18 -10.85
C LYS A 125 23.57 -4.00 -10.06
N GLN A 126 23.63 -2.79 -10.63
CA GLN A 126 24.11 -1.62 -9.89
C GLN A 126 23.23 -1.30 -8.68
N LEU A 127 21.91 -1.51 -8.74
CA LEU A 127 21.04 -1.37 -7.57
C LEU A 127 21.36 -2.40 -6.48
N SER A 128 21.62 -3.66 -6.84
CA SER A 128 22.14 -4.67 -5.91
C SER A 128 23.52 -4.28 -5.35
N ASP A 129 24.46 -3.88 -6.21
CA ASP A 129 25.82 -3.49 -5.83
C ASP A 129 25.82 -2.29 -4.87
N ILE A 130 24.91 -1.32 -5.07
CA ILE A 130 24.73 -0.16 -4.18
C ILE A 130 24.15 -0.60 -2.82
N TYR A 131 23.09 -1.40 -2.79
CA TYR A 131 22.41 -1.78 -1.55
C TYR A 131 23.10 -2.91 -0.76
N THR A 132 24.01 -3.65 -1.39
CA THR A 132 25.00 -4.53 -0.71
C THR A 132 26.27 -3.78 -0.29
N GLY A 133 26.42 -2.51 -0.65
CA GLY A 133 27.62 -1.72 -0.36
C GLY A 133 28.87 -2.17 -1.13
N THR A 134 28.71 -2.88 -2.25
CA THR A 134 29.78 -3.18 -3.20
C THR A 134 30.20 -1.89 -3.93
N VAL A 135 29.23 -1.12 -4.41
CA VAL A 135 29.40 0.25 -4.92
C VAL A 135 29.08 1.22 -3.78
N LYS A 136 29.96 2.20 -3.55
CA LYS A 136 29.85 3.14 -2.41
C LYS A 136 29.93 4.62 -2.80
N ASN A 137 30.33 4.92 -4.04
CA ASN A 137 30.52 6.28 -4.52
C ASN A 137 29.77 6.50 -5.84
N TRP A 138 29.09 7.64 -5.95
CA TRP A 138 28.28 7.98 -7.11
C TRP A 138 29.05 7.99 -8.44
N LYS A 139 30.37 8.23 -8.45
CA LYS A 139 31.19 8.21 -9.68
C LYS A 139 31.26 6.83 -10.34
N GLU A 140 31.13 5.76 -9.56
CA GLU A 140 31.12 4.37 -10.04
C GLU A 140 29.91 4.07 -10.95
N VAL A 141 28.88 4.91 -10.88
CA VAL A 141 27.64 4.81 -11.66
C VAL A 141 27.31 6.12 -12.42
N GLY A 142 28.33 6.94 -12.71
CA GLY A 142 28.20 8.14 -13.55
C GLY A 142 27.68 9.41 -12.85
N GLY A 143 27.71 9.45 -11.52
CA GLY A 143 27.40 10.63 -10.72
C GLY A 143 28.63 11.48 -10.35
N ASN A 144 28.52 12.27 -9.27
CA ASN A 144 29.65 13.03 -8.71
C ASN A 144 30.61 12.11 -7.94
N ASP A 145 31.82 12.59 -7.63
CA ASP A 145 32.67 11.96 -6.62
C ASP A 145 32.12 12.24 -5.21
N ALA A 146 31.25 11.36 -4.72
CA ALA A 146 30.55 11.50 -3.45
C ALA A 146 30.07 10.14 -2.92
N GLU A 147 30.15 9.92 -1.61
CA GLU A 147 29.62 8.73 -0.93
C GLU A 147 28.09 8.61 -1.12
N ILE A 148 27.60 7.40 -1.42
CA ILE A 148 26.18 7.10 -1.58
C ILE A 148 25.54 6.88 -0.20
N ARG A 149 24.46 7.60 0.09
CA ARG A 149 23.71 7.44 1.35
C ARG A 149 22.43 6.64 1.11
N LEU A 150 22.32 5.53 1.83
CA LEU A 150 21.34 4.49 1.54
C LEU A 150 20.11 4.61 2.44
N TYR A 151 18.96 4.85 1.83
CA TYR A 151 17.65 4.82 2.49
C TYR A 151 16.87 3.58 2.06
N GLY A 152 16.33 2.86 3.04
CA GLY A 152 15.57 1.63 2.87
C GLY A 152 14.26 1.64 3.65
N ARG A 153 13.58 0.51 3.65
CA ARG A 153 12.27 0.33 4.30
C ARG A 153 12.35 -0.69 5.43
N GLU A 154 11.49 -0.53 6.43
CA GLU A 154 11.32 -1.52 7.48
C GLU A 154 10.97 -2.91 6.92
N ASN A 155 11.42 -3.97 7.60
CA ASN A 155 11.19 -5.36 7.20
C ASN A 155 9.69 -5.78 7.14
N SER A 156 8.81 -5.02 7.79
CA SER A 156 7.35 -5.08 7.69
C SER A 156 6.82 -4.75 6.29
N SER A 157 7.58 -3.99 5.50
CA SER A 157 7.16 -3.48 4.20
C SER A 157 7.19 -4.55 3.11
N GLY A 158 6.10 -4.64 2.34
CA GLY A 158 6.10 -5.42 1.10
C GLY A 158 7.07 -4.87 0.06
N THR A 159 7.49 -3.60 0.17
CA THR A 159 8.52 -3.01 -0.70
C THR A 159 9.93 -3.36 -0.24
N TYR A 160 10.19 -3.49 1.07
CA TYR A 160 11.45 -4.09 1.54
C TYR A 160 11.60 -5.51 1.02
N THR A 161 10.55 -6.33 1.18
CA THR A 161 10.54 -7.72 0.71
C THR A 161 10.73 -7.81 -0.81
N TYR A 162 9.92 -7.09 -1.59
CA TYR A 162 10.01 -7.13 -3.06
C TYR A 162 11.35 -6.58 -3.59
N PHE A 163 11.88 -5.49 -3.03
CA PHE A 163 13.16 -4.94 -3.49
C PHE A 163 14.34 -5.83 -3.11
N HIS A 164 14.28 -6.50 -1.95
CA HIS A 164 15.23 -7.55 -1.59
C HIS A 164 15.15 -8.73 -2.57
N ASP A 165 13.97 -9.33 -2.73
CA ASP A 165 13.76 -10.58 -3.46
C ASP A 165 13.97 -10.42 -4.98
N GLU A 166 13.65 -9.25 -5.55
CA GLU A 166 13.74 -8.98 -7.00
C GLU A 166 14.91 -8.11 -7.46
N VAL A 167 15.55 -7.34 -6.58
CA VAL A 167 16.65 -6.44 -6.97
C VAL A 167 17.94 -6.75 -6.25
N VAL A 168 17.96 -6.72 -4.91
CA VAL A 168 19.21 -6.85 -4.14
C VAL A 168 19.74 -8.29 -4.15
N LYS A 169 18.86 -9.27 -3.92
CA LYS A 169 19.11 -10.73 -3.93
C LYS A 169 20.25 -11.18 -3.00
N ALA A 170 20.53 -10.39 -1.98
CA ALA A 170 21.54 -10.58 -0.95
C ALA A 170 21.18 -9.69 0.27
N ASP A 171 21.87 -9.88 1.40
CA ASP A 171 21.71 -9.04 2.58
C ASP A 171 22.06 -7.57 2.28
N TYR A 172 21.28 -6.66 2.84
CA TYR A 172 21.56 -5.23 2.79
C TYR A 172 22.79 -4.88 3.64
N VAL A 173 23.62 -3.94 3.17
CA VAL A 173 24.72 -3.42 3.98
C VAL A 173 24.18 -2.69 5.23
N ALA A 174 24.88 -2.83 6.35
CA ALA A 174 24.44 -2.31 7.66
C ALA A 174 24.26 -0.77 7.74
N SER A 175 24.73 -0.02 6.73
CA SER A 175 24.53 1.43 6.61
C SER A 175 23.19 1.84 5.96
N VAL A 176 22.37 0.89 5.52
CA VAL A 176 21.02 1.17 4.99
C VAL A 176 20.09 1.66 6.11
N GLN A 177 19.71 2.93 6.06
CA GLN A 177 18.80 3.54 7.03
C GLN A 177 17.37 3.05 6.78
N SER A 178 16.87 2.18 7.65
CA SER A 178 15.49 1.68 7.62
C SER A 178 14.50 2.78 8.05
N LEU A 179 13.58 3.16 7.15
CA LEU A 179 12.61 4.24 7.40
C LEU A 179 11.14 3.76 7.37
N PRO A 180 10.27 4.36 8.22
CA PRO A 180 8.86 3.99 8.35
C PRO A 180 8.03 4.53 7.17
N GLY A 181 7.49 3.62 6.37
CA GLY A 181 6.66 3.98 5.22
C GLY A 181 7.39 4.64 4.05
N THR A 182 6.69 4.82 2.92
CA THR A 182 7.31 5.36 1.69
C THR A 182 7.62 6.85 1.81
N ALA A 183 6.75 7.62 2.47
CA ALA A 183 6.91 9.06 2.64
C ALA A 183 8.18 9.44 3.42
N ALA A 184 8.62 8.63 4.40
CA ALA A 184 9.86 8.90 5.12
C ALA A 184 11.09 8.77 4.21
N VAL A 185 11.13 7.75 3.34
CA VAL A 185 12.22 7.57 2.36
C VAL A 185 12.30 8.75 1.39
N VAL A 186 11.17 9.19 0.82
CA VAL A 186 11.11 10.36 -0.06
C VAL A 186 11.56 11.64 0.66
N ASN A 187 11.07 11.86 1.89
CA ASN A 187 11.46 13.03 2.70
C ASN A 187 12.94 13.04 3.12
N ALA A 188 13.60 11.87 3.19
CA ALA A 188 15.03 11.78 3.44
C ALA A 188 15.83 12.07 2.17
N VAL A 189 15.54 11.38 1.07
CA VAL A 189 16.20 11.57 -0.24
C VAL A 189 16.06 13.01 -0.75
N LYS A 190 14.91 13.65 -0.53
CA LYS A 190 14.68 15.06 -0.89
C LYS A 190 15.62 16.05 -0.17
N LYS A 191 16.13 15.68 1.01
CA LYS A 191 17.02 16.52 1.84
C LYS A 191 18.50 16.16 1.71
N ASP A 192 18.83 15.04 1.07
CA ASP A 192 20.18 14.55 0.90
C ASP A 192 20.55 14.44 -0.58
N VAL A 193 21.41 15.34 -1.05
CA VAL A 193 21.88 15.39 -2.46
C VAL A 193 22.57 14.10 -2.91
N ASN A 194 23.09 13.31 -1.97
CA ASN A 194 23.77 12.04 -2.21
C ASN A 194 22.91 10.82 -1.81
N GLY A 195 21.65 11.04 -1.42
CA GLY A 195 20.72 9.99 -1.02
C GLY A 195 20.14 9.19 -2.19
N ILE A 196 19.98 7.88 -1.98
CA ILE A 196 19.16 6.98 -2.79
C ILE A 196 18.12 6.28 -1.91
N GLY A 197 16.90 6.12 -2.44
CA GLY A 197 15.82 5.40 -1.78
C GLY A 197 14.94 4.66 -2.77
N TYR A 198 14.02 3.81 -2.27
CA TYR A 198 13.03 3.14 -3.11
C TYR A 198 11.61 3.16 -2.50
N GLY A 199 10.59 3.11 -3.37
CA GLY A 199 9.19 3.18 -2.95
C GLY A 199 8.19 2.84 -4.05
N GLY A 200 6.89 3.03 -3.78
CA GLY A 200 5.87 2.98 -4.84
C GLY A 200 5.75 4.32 -5.56
N ALA A 201 5.41 4.29 -6.85
CA ALA A 201 5.43 5.45 -7.74
C ALA A 201 4.62 6.67 -7.24
N ALA A 202 3.45 6.45 -6.64
CA ALA A 202 2.56 7.49 -6.10
C ALA A 202 3.19 8.48 -5.09
N TYR A 203 4.33 8.13 -4.48
CA TYR A 203 4.97 8.96 -3.45
C TYR A 203 6.01 9.94 -3.98
N ALA A 204 6.34 9.90 -5.27
CA ALA A 204 7.57 10.46 -5.82
C ALA A 204 7.53 11.99 -6.06
N VAL A 205 7.03 12.76 -5.09
CA VAL A 205 6.80 14.20 -5.22
C VAL A 205 8.00 15.02 -4.73
N GLY A 206 8.65 15.69 -5.66
CA GLY A 206 9.85 16.50 -5.40
C GLY A 206 11.09 15.67 -5.08
N VAL A 207 11.25 14.56 -5.80
CA VAL A 207 12.45 13.73 -5.91
C VAL A 207 12.60 13.34 -7.38
N LYS A 208 13.83 13.09 -7.81
CA LYS A 208 14.12 12.60 -9.16
C LYS A 208 13.94 11.08 -9.22
N HIS A 209 13.44 10.57 -10.34
CA HIS A 209 13.41 9.13 -10.61
C HIS A 209 14.69 8.73 -11.37
N ALA A 210 15.41 7.70 -10.92
CA ALA A 210 16.35 7.02 -11.81
C ALA A 210 15.56 6.14 -12.79
N LYS A 211 15.95 6.13 -14.07
CA LYS A 211 15.50 5.08 -14.99
C LYS A 211 16.10 3.75 -14.56
N VAL A 212 15.40 2.64 -14.78
CA VAL A 212 15.90 1.31 -14.46
C VAL A 212 15.95 0.45 -15.72
N LYS A 213 17.09 -0.24 -15.91
CA LYS A 213 17.30 -1.23 -16.98
C LYS A 213 17.67 -2.60 -16.41
N LYS A 214 17.34 -3.67 -17.13
CA LYS A 214 17.59 -5.06 -16.71
C LYS A 214 19.09 -5.34 -16.57
N ASP A 215 19.84 -5.01 -17.62
CA ASP A 215 21.31 -5.10 -17.69
C ASP A 215 21.91 -3.89 -18.41
N ALA A 216 23.23 -3.87 -18.63
CA ALA A 216 23.93 -2.76 -19.27
C ALA A 216 23.51 -2.49 -20.73
N LYS A 217 23.03 -3.50 -21.46
CA LYS A 217 22.65 -3.46 -22.88
C LYS A 217 21.17 -3.14 -23.10
N SER A 218 20.36 -3.30 -22.06
CA SER A 218 18.92 -3.07 -22.07
C SER A 218 18.55 -1.58 -22.09
N THR A 219 17.41 -1.24 -22.70
CA THR A 219 16.78 0.09 -22.59
C THR A 219 16.45 0.42 -21.13
N ALA A 220 16.69 1.67 -20.72
CA ALA A 220 16.34 2.17 -19.39
C ALA A 220 14.99 2.90 -19.41
N TYR A 221 14.07 2.47 -18.54
CA TYR A 221 12.71 2.99 -18.48
C TYR A 221 12.46 3.75 -17.19
N LEU A 222 11.64 4.80 -17.26
CA LEU A 222 10.97 5.36 -16.08
C LEU A 222 9.75 4.50 -15.70
N PRO A 223 9.29 4.49 -14.45
CA PRO A 223 8.01 3.90 -14.06
C PRO A 223 6.87 4.80 -14.56
N THR A 224 6.28 4.46 -15.71
CA THR A 224 5.16 5.20 -16.33
C THR A 224 4.04 4.23 -16.71
N ALA A 225 2.83 4.75 -16.95
CA ALA A 225 1.70 3.93 -17.37
C ALA A 225 1.99 3.12 -18.64
N GLU A 226 2.77 3.69 -19.57
CA GLU A 226 3.19 3.00 -20.79
C GLU A 226 4.19 1.87 -20.51
N SER A 227 5.29 2.14 -19.79
CA SER A 227 6.35 1.15 -19.55
C SER A 227 5.91 0.02 -18.61
N ILE A 228 4.99 0.31 -17.70
CA ILE A 228 4.40 -0.67 -16.77
C ILE A 228 3.26 -1.44 -17.44
N GLY A 229 2.47 -0.79 -18.31
CA GLY A 229 1.46 -1.46 -19.14
C GLY A 229 2.07 -2.45 -20.14
N LYS A 230 3.23 -2.12 -20.72
CA LYS A 230 3.98 -2.98 -21.65
C LYS A 230 4.85 -4.05 -20.98
N GLY A 231 5.12 -3.95 -19.69
CA GLY A 231 6.07 -4.84 -18.98
C GLY A 231 7.55 -4.52 -19.26
N ASP A 232 7.83 -3.34 -19.82
CA ASP A 232 9.17 -2.82 -20.08
C ASP A 232 9.91 -2.45 -18.78
N TYR A 233 9.21 -1.79 -17.83
CA TYR A 233 9.81 -1.37 -16.56
C TYR A 233 10.10 -2.58 -15.66
N PRO A 234 11.36 -2.84 -15.27
CA PRO A 234 11.78 -4.16 -14.81
C PRO A 234 11.36 -4.50 -13.37
N ILE A 235 11.05 -3.51 -12.54
CA ILE A 235 10.68 -3.70 -11.12
C ILE A 235 9.21 -3.34 -10.89
N THR A 236 8.37 -3.97 -11.71
CA THR A 236 6.91 -3.87 -11.72
C THR A 236 6.28 -4.99 -10.90
N ARG A 237 5.26 -4.65 -10.09
CA ARG A 237 4.52 -5.58 -9.24
C ARG A 237 3.01 -5.30 -9.24
N TYR A 238 2.22 -6.27 -8.80
CA TYR A 238 0.84 -6.04 -8.41
C TYR A 238 0.73 -5.51 -6.98
N LEU A 239 -0.32 -4.73 -6.75
CA LEU A 239 -0.83 -4.33 -5.45
C LEU A 239 -2.12 -5.12 -5.17
N TYR A 240 -2.25 -5.65 -3.96
CA TYR A 240 -3.28 -6.63 -3.60
C TYR A 240 -4.17 -6.14 -2.45
N MET A 241 -5.46 -6.48 -2.55
CA MET A 241 -6.36 -6.61 -1.40
C MET A 241 -6.45 -8.09 -1.02
N TYR A 242 -6.28 -8.40 0.27
CA TYR A 242 -6.40 -9.73 0.84
C TYR A 242 -7.53 -9.78 1.87
N LEU A 243 -8.33 -10.85 1.81
CA LEU A 243 -9.42 -11.12 2.75
C LEU A 243 -9.31 -12.55 3.28
N ARG A 244 -9.89 -12.82 4.47
CA ARG A 244 -10.02 -14.18 5.01
C ARG A 244 -10.90 -15.07 4.12
N ASN A 245 -12.03 -14.53 3.66
CA ASN A 245 -13.05 -15.25 2.90
C ASN A 245 -13.54 -14.39 1.72
N ARG A 246 -14.34 -14.97 0.82
CA ARG A 246 -15.03 -14.21 -0.25
C ARG A 246 -15.89 -13.10 0.39
N PRO A 247 -15.76 -11.83 -0.03
CA PRO A 247 -16.50 -10.73 0.59
C PRO A 247 -18.01 -10.85 0.36
N THR A 248 -18.77 -10.37 1.34
CA THR A 248 -20.23 -10.22 1.33
C THR A 248 -20.61 -8.83 1.84
N GLY A 249 -21.90 -8.46 1.74
CA GLY A 249 -22.42 -7.19 2.28
C GLY A 249 -21.67 -5.95 1.79
N GLU A 250 -21.48 -4.96 2.68
CA GLU A 250 -20.80 -3.70 2.36
C GLU A 250 -19.33 -3.91 1.95
N THR A 251 -18.63 -4.87 2.56
CA THR A 251 -17.24 -5.22 2.18
C THR A 251 -17.16 -5.68 0.73
N ARG A 252 -18.19 -6.39 0.22
CA ARG A 252 -18.28 -6.71 -1.20
C ARG A 252 -18.55 -5.48 -2.05
N LYS A 253 -19.53 -4.65 -1.70
CA LYS A 253 -19.86 -3.44 -2.48
C LYS A 253 -18.65 -2.51 -2.64
N TYR A 254 -17.88 -2.31 -1.55
CA TYR A 254 -16.66 -1.51 -1.57
C TYR A 254 -15.59 -2.08 -2.50
N ILE A 255 -15.38 -3.41 -2.49
CA ILE A 255 -14.42 -4.07 -3.37
C ILE A 255 -14.88 -4.07 -4.83
N ASP A 256 -16.15 -4.39 -5.09
CA ASP A 256 -16.73 -4.37 -6.44
C ASP A 256 -16.68 -2.93 -7.02
N TRP A 257 -16.77 -1.89 -6.18
CA TRP A 257 -16.55 -0.49 -6.56
C TRP A 257 -15.07 -0.13 -6.81
N ILE A 258 -14.13 -0.58 -5.98
CA ILE A 258 -12.67 -0.40 -6.20
C ILE A 258 -12.23 -0.98 -7.56
N LEU A 259 -12.86 -2.08 -7.98
CA LEU A 259 -12.57 -2.77 -9.25
C LEU A 259 -13.40 -2.25 -10.43
N SER A 260 -14.32 -1.30 -10.19
CA SER A 260 -15.09 -0.59 -11.22
C SER A 260 -14.28 0.51 -11.90
N SER A 261 -14.80 1.09 -12.98
CA SER A 261 -14.15 2.21 -13.68
C SER A 261 -13.89 3.42 -12.77
N GLU A 262 -14.80 3.74 -11.83
CA GLU A 262 -14.61 4.84 -10.87
C GLU A 262 -13.45 4.56 -9.92
N GLY A 263 -13.43 3.37 -9.30
CA GLY A 263 -12.34 2.92 -8.44
C GLY A 263 -10.98 2.85 -9.14
N GLN A 264 -10.96 2.51 -10.43
CA GLN A 264 -9.73 2.41 -11.24
C GLN A 264 -9.26 3.74 -11.84
N MET A 265 -10.10 4.77 -11.97
CA MET A 265 -9.62 6.12 -12.28
C MET A 265 -8.73 6.65 -11.15
N ILE A 266 -9.17 6.47 -9.89
CA ILE A 266 -8.43 6.89 -8.68
C ILE A 266 -7.04 6.24 -8.59
N VAL A 267 -6.89 5.00 -9.07
CA VAL A 267 -5.57 4.33 -9.18
C VAL A 267 -4.60 5.17 -10.02
N THR A 268 -5.08 5.70 -11.14
CA THR A 268 -4.28 6.50 -12.08
C THR A 268 -4.04 7.91 -11.53
N GLU A 269 -5.05 8.54 -10.93
CA GLU A 269 -4.93 9.87 -10.29
C GLU A 269 -3.88 9.89 -9.17
N VAL A 270 -3.79 8.80 -8.39
CA VAL A 270 -2.81 8.66 -7.30
C VAL A 270 -1.40 8.33 -7.82
N GLY A 271 -1.22 8.02 -9.10
CA GLY A 271 0.10 7.67 -9.68
C GLY A 271 0.46 6.18 -9.58
N TYR A 272 -0.56 5.31 -9.52
CA TYR A 272 -0.44 3.87 -9.79
C TYR A 272 -1.12 3.52 -11.12
N PHE A 273 -1.16 2.24 -11.47
CA PHE A 273 -1.61 1.80 -12.80
C PHE A 273 -2.71 0.73 -12.69
N PRO A 274 -3.72 0.69 -13.57
CA PRO A 274 -4.79 -0.31 -13.51
C PRO A 274 -4.29 -1.76 -13.52
N TYR A 275 -4.98 -2.64 -12.79
CA TYR A 275 -4.56 -4.04 -12.64
C TYR A 275 -4.87 -4.93 -13.85
N LYS A 276 -5.81 -4.52 -14.70
CA LYS A 276 -6.05 -5.08 -16.03
C LYS A 276 -5.05 -4.46 -16.98
#